data_AF-A0A520BWW4-F1
#
_entry.id   AF-A0A520BWW4-F1
#
_cell.length_a   1.000
_cell.length_b   1.000
_cell.length_c   1.000
_cell.angle_alpha   90.00
_cell.angle_beta   90.00
_cell.angle_gamma   90.00
#
_symmetry.space_group_name_H-M   'P 1'
#
loop_
_entity.id
_entity.type
_entity.pdbx_description
1 polymer ?
#
loop_
_entity_poly.entity_id
_entity_poly.type
_entity_poly.pdbx_seq_one_letter_code
_entity_poly.pdbx_strand_id
1 'polypeptide(L)'
;MIIIFVGIYFCYKHSRENFALLITPLLLVFLASGLEYYPLTERFWLFISPVFFVFIGIGVDGINIKKGSTTLKSAIVILLLISPFIQAFDSVKNQETFYVHKKSFQKELFQLIDTDFKKGDAVYIYWNELSGYNVLRKLSNYKFHAIQGKDFRSESKNLTEYNFNLSKDFERFKRHKRVWVVFNNKYLSNVGDPINSPSWYYDNKNVPSGNLRAQLTKIGTILKTVKTYDVTFYLVRIGNDALNVPSPAR
;
A
#
# COMPACT_ATOMS: atom_id res chain seq x y z
N MET A 1 20.55 15.87 -16.00
CA MET A 1 19.67 16.96 -16.48
C MET A 1 20.16 17.60 -17.79
N ILE A 2 21.39 18.12 -17.87
CA ILE A 2 21.90 18.77 -19.10
C ILE A 2 21.77 17.88 -20.35
N ILE A 3 22.14 16.59 -20.26
CA ILE A 3 22.08 15.64 -21.38
C ILE A 3 20.65 15.45 -21.91
N ILE A 4 19.64 15.49 -21.03
CA ILE A 4 18.22 15.39 -21.44
C ILE A 4 17.86 16.60 -22.29
N PHE A 5 18.21 17.82 -21.87
CA PHE A 5 17.93 19.03 -22.65
C PHE A 5 18.66 19.04 -24.00
N VAL A 6 19.91 18.57 -24.03
CA VAL A 6 20.66 18.38 -25.28
C VAL A 6 19.94 17.38 -26.19
N GLY A 7 19.46 16.27 -25.64
CA GLY A 7 18.68 15.27 -26.38
C GLY A 7 17.35 15.78 -26.92
N ILE A 8 16.61 16.55 -26.12
CA ILE A 8 15.38 17.25 -26.54
C ILE A 8 15.68 18.17 -27.73
N TYR A 9 16.72 19.00 -27.62
CA TYR A 9 17.14 19.91 -28.68
C TYR A 9 17.51 19.18 -29.97
N PHE A 10 18.33 18.12 -29.88
CA PHE A 10 18.72 17.33 -31.05
C PHE A 10 17.54 16.55 -31.65
N CYS A 11 16.65 16.00 -30.83
CA CYS A 11 15.43 15.33 -31.29
C CYS A 11 14.55 16.30 -32.11
N TYR A 12 14.30 17.50 -31.57
CA TYR A 12 13.55 18.55 -32.25
C TYR A 12 14.19 18.99 -33.57
N LYS A 13 15.53 19.16 -33.58
CA LYS A 13 16.27 19.59 -34.76
C LYS A 13 16.31 18.52 -35.85
N HIS A 14 16.36 17.24 -35.49
CA HIS A 14 16.51 16.13 -36.42
C HIS A 14 15.17 15.66 -37.01
N SER A 15 14.13 15.49 -36.18
CA SER A 15 12.80 15.11 -36.65
C SER A 15 11.72 15.70 -35.75
N ARG A 16 11.03 16.72 -36.27
CA ARG A 16 9.90 17.36 -35.58
C ARG A 16 8.75 16.38 -35.33
N GLU A 17 8.56 15.41 -36.22
CA GLU A 17 7.54 14.37 -36.10
C GLU A 17 7.84 13.46 -34.91
N ASN A 18 9.06 12.92 -34.80
CA ASN A 18 9.45 12.07 -33.67
C ASN A 18 9.40 12.84 -32.35
N PHE A 19 9.82 14.11 -32.37
CA PHE A 19 9.72 14.99 -31.20
C PHE A 19 8.26 15.18 -30.75
N ALA A 20 7.36 15.51 -31.69
CA ALA A 20 5.94 15.68 -31.41
C ALA A 20 5.32 14.38 -30.89
N LEU A 21 5.67 13.23 -31.48
CA LEU A 21 5.19 11.91 -31.04
C LEU A 21 5.59 11.59 -29.60
N LEU A 22 6.82 11.94 -29.19
CA LEU A 22 7.29 11.72 -27.82
C LEU A 22 6.72 12.74 -26.83
N ILE A 23 6.64 14.01 -27.20
CA ILE A 23 6.24 15.09 -26.27
C ILE A 23 4.72 15.22 -26.12
N THR A 24 3.93 14.93 -27.15
CA THR A 24 2.47 15.10 -27.09
C THR A 24 1.83 14.29 -25.96
N PRO A 25 2.13 12.98 -25.78
CA PRO A 25 1.58 12.22 -24.66
C PRO A 25 1.98 12.81 -23.30
N LEU A 26 3.21 13.32 -23.16
CA LEU A 26 3.65 13.97 -21.92
C LEU A 26 2.83 15.23 -21.63
N LEU A 27 2.66 16.10 -22.62
CA LEU A 27 1.89 17.34 -22.47
C LEU A 27 0.43 17.05 -22.14
N LEU A 28 -0.18 16.06 -22.80
CA LEU A 28 -1.56 15.64 -22.52
C LEU A 28 -1.70 15.09 -21.10
N VAL A 29 -0.74 14.30 -20.61
CA VAL A 29 -0.79 13.80 -19.24
C VAL A 29 -0.56 14.91 -18.21
N PHE A 30 0.36 15.85 -18.46
CA PHE A 30 0.54 17.01 -17.59
C PHE A 30 -0.71 17.92 -17.59
N LEU A 31 -1.36 18.09 -18.74
CA LEU A 31 -2.63 18.83 -18.84
C LEU A 31 -3.74 18.11 -18.06
N ALA A 32 -3.91 16.81 -18.26
CA ALA A 32 -4.89 16.00 -17.55
C ALA A 32 -4.65 16.01 -16.02
N SER A 33 -3.38 16.02 -15.61
CA SER A 33 -3.03 16.21 -14.20
C SER A 33 -3.32 17.59 -13.68
N GLY A 34 -3.05 18.65 -14.46
CA GLY A 34 -3.34 20.03 -14.05
C GLY A 34 -4.83 20.29 -13.92
N LEU A 35 -5.65 19.52 -14.65
CA LEU A 35 -7.12 19.51 -14.55
C LEU A 35 -7.65 18.54 -13.49
N GLU A 36 -6.77 17.94 -12.67
CA GLU A 36 -7.11 16.96 -11.62
C GLU A 36 -7.80 15.67 -12.12
N TYR A 37 -7.94 15.46 -13.43
CA TYR A 37 -8.50 14.23 -14.02
C TYR A 37 -7.57 13.02 -13.82
N TYR A 38 -6.27 13.26 -13.66
CA TYR A 38 -5.28 12.21 -13.47
C TYR A 38 -4.18 12.64 -12.49
N PRO A 39 -4.31 12.40 -11.18
CA PRO A 39 -3.27 12.78 -10.23
C PRO A 39 -1.97 12.03 -10.56
N LEU A 40 -0.88 12.78 -10.79
CA LEU A 40 0.45 12.23 -11.02
C LEU A 40 1.00 11.65 -9.72
N THR A 41 0.62 10.42 -9.44
CA THR A 41 1.16 9.64 -8.33
C THR A 41 2.54 9.09 -8.67
N GLU A 42 3.20 8.44 -7.70
CA GLU A 42 4.52 7.82 -7.86
C GLU A 42 4.65 6.94 -9.12
N ARG A 43 3.54 6.32 -9.57
CA ARG A 43 3.52 5.45 -10.75
C ARG A 43 3.70 6.21 -12.07
N PHE A 44 3.39 7.50 -12.11
CA PHE A 44 3.57 8.31 -13.33
C PHE A 44 5.02 8.35 -13.79
N TRP A 45 5.96 8.46 -12.84
CA TRP A 45 7.40 8.48 -13.13
C TRP A 45 7.87 7.24 -13.88
N LEU A 46 7.25 6.08 -13.60
CA LEU A 46 7.54 4.83 -14.31
C LEU A 46 7.16 4.93 -15.79
N PHE A 47 6.01 5.54 -16.11
CA PHE A 47 5.50 5.66 -17.47
C PHE A 47 6.22 6.73 -18.31
N ILE A 48 6.69 7.82 -17.69
CA ILE A 48 7.44 8.88 -18.39
C ILE A 48 8.93 8.56 -18.55
N SER A 49 9.48 7.68 -17.69
CA SER A 49 10.90 7.31 -17.71
C SER A 49 11.43 6.85 -19.07
N PRO A 50 10.70 6.06 -19.91
CA PRO A 50 11.20 5.64 -21.22
C PRO A 50 11.47 6.82 -22.14
N VAL A 51 10.62 7.86 -22.11
CA VAL A 51 10.81 9.06 -22.93
C VAL A 51 12.08 9.82 -22.50
N PHE A 52 12.33 9.92 -21.19
CA PHE A 52 13.58 10.49 -20.71
C PHE A 52 14.80 9.67 -21.12
N PHE A 53 14.73 8.33 -21.10
CA PHE A 53 15.83 7.49 -21.57
C PHE A 53 16.11 7.67 -23.06
N VAL A 54 15.07 7.82 -23.89
CA VAL A 54 15.23 8.14 -25.32
C VAL A 54 15.93 9.48 -25.50
N PHE A 55 15.50 10.53 -24.78
CA PHE A 55 16.19 11.82 -24.84
C PHE A 55 17.63 11.75 -24.31
N ILE A 56 17.91 10.97 -23.27
CA ILE A 56 19.29 10.76 -22.80
C ILE A 56 20.13 10.11 -23.92
N GLY A 57 19.62 9.06 -24.57
CA GLY A 57 20.32 8.38 -25.67
C GLY A 57 20.62 9.32 -26.82
N ILE A 58 19.63 10.09 -27.29
CA ILE A 58 19.80 11.11 -28.33
C ILE A 58 20.79 12.19 -27.89
N GLY A 59 20.75 12.60 -26.62
CA GLY A 59 21.65 13.61 -26.07
C GLY A 59 23.10 13.13 -26.03
N VAL A 60 23.34 11.89 -25.59
CA VAL A 60 24.68 11.27 -25.60
C VAL A 60 25.20 11.11 -27.02
N ASP A 61 24.33 10.76 -27.97
CA ASP A 61 24.74 10.60 -29.37
C ASP A 61 25.01 11.94 -30.08
N GLY A 62 24.16 12.94 -29.80
CA GLY A 62 24.25 14.28 -30.36
C GLY A 62 25.40 15.13 -29.81
N ILE A 63 26.00 14.75 -28.68
CA ILE A 63 27.27 15.33 -28.22
C ILE A 63 28.36 14.89 -29.20
N ASN A 64 28.50 15.71 -30.25
CA ASN A 64 29.40 15.51 -31.38
C ASN A 64 30.82 15.90 -30.95
N ILE A 65 31.39 15.14 -30.03
CA ILE A 65 32.83 15.15 -29.77
C ILE A 65 33.45 14.74 -31.11
N LYS A 66 34.11 15.66 -31.80
CA LYS A 66 34.71 15.45 -33.12
C LYS A 66 35.41 14.07 -33.17
N LYS A 67 34.86 13.11 -33.92
CA LYS A 67 35.35 11.71 -34.01
C LYS A 67 35.50 11.00 -32.64
N GLY A 68 34.52 11.19 -31.77
CA GLY A 68 34.54 10.89 -30.34
C GLY A 68 34.87 9.44 -30.00
N SER A 69 35.95 9.29 -29.23
CA SER A 69 36.32 8.10 -28.49
C SER A 69 35.09 7.46 -27.84
N THR A 70 34.76 6.24 -28.26
CA THR A 70 33.73 5.37 -27.64
C THR A 70 33.88 5.36 -26.11
N THR A 71 35.11 5.49 -25.61
CA THR A 71 35.44 5.59 -24.19
C THR A 71 34.74 6.75 -23.49
N LEU A 72 34.64 7.94 -24.10
CA LEU A 72 34.00 9.10 -23.47
C LEU A 72 32.47 8.95 -23.42
N LYS A 73 31.85 8.41 -24.49
CA LYS A 73 30.41 8.07 -24.48
C LYS A 73 30.12 7.05 -23.39
N SER A 74 30.92 5.98 -23.32
CA SER A 74 30.80 4.96 -22.26
C SER A 74 31.01 5.56 -20.86
N ALA A 75 31.98 6.45 -20.68
CA ALA A 75 32.23 7.11 -19.40
C ALA A 75 31.02 7.96 -18.95
N ILE A 76 30.39 8.69 -19.88
CA ILE A 76 29.16 9.46 -19.59
C ILE A 76 28.02 8.53 -19.18
N VAL A 77 27.83 7.42 -19.89
CA VAL A 77 26.79 6.43 -19.55
C VAL A 77 27.05 5.81 -18.18
N ILE A 78 28.28 5.40 -17.89
CA ILE A 78 28.66 4.86 -16.58
C ILE A 78 28.42 5.91 -15.48
N LEU A 79 28.80 7.16 -15.70
CA LEU A 79 28.59 8.24 -14.76
C LEU A 79 27.10 8.53 -14.52
N LEU A 80 26.25 8.40 -15.54
CA LEU A 80 24.79 8.52 -15.39
C LEU A 80 24.19 7.36 -14.59
N LEU A 81 24.73 6.15 -14.74
CA LEU A 81 24.23 4.95 -14.07
C LEU A 81 24.77 4.78 -12.65
N ILE A 82 25.87 5.41 -12.29
CA ILE A 82 26.47 5.23 -10.96
C ILE A 82 25.54 5.69 -9.84
N SER A 83 24.81 6.80 -10.03
CA SER A 83 23.88 7.32 -9.04
C SER A 83 22.68 6.39 -8.79
N PRO A 84 21.90 5.96 -9.81
CA PRO A 84 20.82 5.02 -9.59
C PRO A 84 21.32 3.66 -9.09
N PHE A 85 22.54 3.24 -9.47
CA PHE A 85 23.14 2.01 -8.95
C PHE A 85 23.46 2.11 -7.46
N ILE A 86 24.09 3.21 -7.00
CA ILE A 86 24.34 3.45 -5.58
C ILE A 86 23.02 3.50 -4.80
N GLN A 87 22.00 4.20 -5.32
CA GLN A 87 20.69 4.27 -4.68
C GLN A 87 19.99 2.92 -4.61
N ALA A 88 20.09 2.10 -5.66
CA ALA A 88 19.55 0.74 -5.66
C ALA A 88 20.28 -0.14 -4.65
N PHE A 89 21.60 -0.03 -4.53
CA PHE A 89 22.39 -0.78 -3.56
C PHE A 89 22.09 -0.37 -2.12
N ASP A 90 22.00 0.95 -1.86
CA ASP A 90 21.62 1.49 -0.56
C ASP A 90 20.22 1.02 -0.14
N SER A 91 19.28 1.02 -1.09
CA SER A 91 17.92 0.51 -0.90
C SER A 91 17.86 -0.97 -0.51
N VAL A 92 18.78 -1.80 -1.03
CA VAL A 92 18.86 -3.22 -0.69
C VAL A 92 19.51 -3.42 0.68
N LYS A 93 20.55 -2.64 1.01
CA LYS A 93 21.29 -2.74 2.27
C LYS A 93 20.49 -2.22 3.46
N ASN A 94 19.85 -1.07 3.29
CA ASN A 94 19.11 -0.37 4.33
C ASN A 94 17.61 -0.57 4.13
N GLN A 95 17.12 -1.81 4.34
CA GLN A 95 15.70 -2.13 4.19
C GLN A 95 14.80 -1.29 5.12
N GLU A 96 15.34 -0.74 6.21
CA GLU A 96 14.63 0.16 7.11
C GLU A 96 14.39 1.55 6.52
N THR A 97 15.30 2.03 5.66
CA THR A 97 15.14 3.31 4.93
C THR A 97 14.38 3.13 3.62
N PHE A 98 14.22 1.88 3.15
CA PHE A 98 13.44 1.55 1.97
C PHE A 98 11.97 1.90 2.18
N TYR A 99 11.61 3.16 1.85
CA TYR A 99 10.27 3.75 1.86
C TYR A 99 9.37 3.15 2.96
N VAL A 100 9.25 3.83 4.10
CA VAL A 100 8.44 3.38 5.26
C VAL A 100 7.04 2.86 4.85
N HIS A 101 6.45 3.41 3.79
CA HIS A 101 5.14 2.98 3.25
C HIS A 101 5.14 1.66 2.46
N LYS A 102 6.31 1.09 2.17
CA LYS A 102 6.53 -0.18 1.47
C LYS A 102 7.01 -1.30 2.40
N LYS A 103 7.36 -0.97 3.66
CA LYS A 103 7.67 -1.96 4.69
C LYS A 103 6.41 -2.78 5.00
N SER A 104 6.51 -4.10 4.95
CA SER A 104 5.40 -5.00 5.30
C SER A 104 5.25 -5.09 6.82
N PHE A 105 4.59 -4.11 7.42
CA PHE A 105 4.24 -4.16 8.85
C PHE A 105 3.35 -5.37 9.17
N GLN A 106 2.59 -5.87 8.19
CA GLN A 106 1.84 -7.13 8.27
C GLN A 106 2.72 -8.30 8.72
N LYS A 107 3.93 -8.44 8.15
CA LYS A 107 4.85 -9.54 8.49
C LYS A 107 5.30 -9.45 9.95
N GLU A 108 5.71 -8.28 10.41
CA GLU A 108 6.14 -8.04 11.79
C GLU A 108 5.00 -8.31 12.78
N LEU A 109 3.77 -7.89 12.44
CA LEU A 109 2.59 -8.12 13.24
C LEU A 109 2.22 -9.61 13.32
N PHE A 110 2.27 -10.35 12.22
CA PHE A 110 2.02 -11.79 12.28
C PHE A 110 3.11 -12.55 13.03
N GLN A 111 4.38 -12.11 12.95
CA GLN A 111 5.45 -12.67 13.79
C GLN A 111 5.23 -12.38 15.28
N LEU A 112 4.75 -11.18 15.62
CA LEU A 112 4.39 -10.83 16.99
C LEU A 112 3.24 -11.70 17.50
N ILE A 113 2.17 -11.87 16.70
CA ILE A 113 1.05 -12.74 17.04
C ILE A 113 1.54 -14.18 17.21
N ASP A 114 2.37 -14.69 16.29
CA ASP A 114 2.91 -16.04 16.35
C ASP A 114 3.76 -16.31 17.60
N THR A 115 4.51 -15.31 18.05
CA THR A 115 5.33 -15.38 19.25
C THR A 115 4.46 -15.38 20.51
N ASP A 116 3.43 -14.52 20.55
CA ASP A 116 2.54 -14.34 21.71
C ASP A 116 1.32 -15.29 21.72
N PHE A 117 1.17 -16.14 20.69
CA PHE A 117 0.03 -17.04 20.49
C PHE A 117 -0.02 -18.11 21.58
N LYS A 118 -1.16 -18.26 22.26
CA LYS A 118 -1.37 -19.29 23.29
C LYS A 118 -2.47 -20.26 22.90
N LYS A 119 -2.42 -21.47 23.46
CA LYS A 119 -3.48 -22.47 23.31
C LYS A 119 -4.83 -21.88 23.77
N GLY A 120 -5.83 -21.92 22.89
CA GLY A 120 -7.16 -21.35 23.13
C GLY A 120 -7.38 -19.95 22.57
N ASP A 121 -6.34 -19.31 22.02
CA ASP A 121 -6.49 -18.09 21.24
C ASP A 121 -7.14 -18.38 19.87
N ALA A 122 -7.77 -17.37 19.28
CA ALA A 122 -8.10 -17.31 17.86
C ALA A 122 -7.44 -16.11 17.21
N VAL A 123 -7.21 -16.19 15.90
CA VAL A 123 -6.80 -15.05 15.08
C VAL A 123 -7.90 -14.79 14.06
N TYR A 124 -8.40 -13.56 14.00
CA TYR A 124 -9.40 -13.10 13.04
C TYR A 124 -8.76 -12.06 12.13
N ILE A 125 -8.72 -12.35 10.83
CA ILE A 125 -8.23 -11.41 9.81
C ILE A 125 -9.45 -10.77 9.17
N TYR A 126 -9.61 -9.47 9.39
CA TYR A 126 -10.68 -8.71 8.77
C TYR A 126 -10.52 -8.68 7.24
N TRP A 127 -11.64 -8.57 6.52
CA TRP A 127 -11.70 -8.79 5.07
C TRP A 127 -10.67 -7.95 4.29
N ASN A 128 -10.40 -6.71 4.72
CA ASN A 128 -9.50 -5.78 4.03
C ASN A 128 -8.01 -6.09 4.22
N GLU A 129 -7.67 -7.11 5.01
CA GLU A 129 -6.31 -7.58 5.28
C GLU A 129 -6.10 -9.04 4.82
N LEU A 130 -7.10 -9.64 4.15
CA LEU A 130 -7.02 -11.03 3.68
C LEU A 130 -5.96 -11.25 2.61
N SER A 131 -5.73 -10.27 1.73
CA SER A 131 -4.72 -10.37 0.67
C SER A 131 -3.31 -10.50 1.26
N GLY A 132 -2.97 -9.64 2.22
CA GLY A 132 -1.72 -9.68 2.97
C GLY A 132 -1.54 -11.01 3.71
N TYR A 133 -2.58 -11.45 4.44
CA TYR A 133 -2.57 -12.74 5.12
C TYR A 133 -2.38 -13.94 4.18
N ASN A 134 -3.06 -13.96 3.03
CA ASN A 134 -3.00 -15.07 2.09
C ASN A 134 -1.63 -15.27 1.46
N VAL A 135 -0.88 -14.19 1.26
CA VAL A 135 0.52 -14.26 0.81
C VAL A 135 1.40 -14.73 1.96
N LEU A 136 1.32 -14.08 3.11
CA LEU A 136 2.24 -14.35 4.23
C LEU A 136 2.07 -15.75 4.82
N ARG A 137 0.85 -16.31 4.87
CA ARG A 137 0.63 -17.69 5.32
C ARG A 137 1.25 -18.76 4.42
N LYS A 138 1.52 -18.44 3.14
CA LYS A 138 2.22 -19.35 2.21
C LYS A 138 3.74 -19.27 2.36
N LEU A 139 4.23 -18.13 2.84
CA LEU A 139 5.66 -17.85 3.00
C LEU A 139 6.18 -18.15 4.41
N SER A 140 5.29 -18.43 5.37
CA SER A 140 5.64 -18.59 6.78
C SER A 140 4.75 -19.62 7.46
N ASN A 141 5.35 -20.44 8.32
CA ASN A 141 4.66 -21.48 9.08
C ASN A 141 4.19 -20.94 10.43
N TYR A 142 3.10 -20.15 10.42
CA TYR A 142 2.52 -19.63 11.67
C TYR A 142 1.85 -20.76 12.48
N LYS A 143 1.96 -20.70 13.82
CA LYS A 143 1.32 -21.60 14.80
C LYS A 143 -0.20 -21.49 14.80
N PHE A 144 -0.74 -20.41 14.25
CA PHE A 144 -2.17 -20.13 14.24
C PHE A 144 -2.79 -20.33 12.86
N HIS A 145 -4.04 -20.77 12.87
CA HIS A 145 -4.91 -20.76 11.70
C HIS A 145 -5.92 -19.64 11.88
N ALA A 146 -5.97 -18.72 10.91
CA ALA A 146 -6.81 -17.55 11.06
C ALA A 146 -8.21 -17.76 10.49
N ILE A 147 -9.18 -17.18 11.20
CA ILE A 147 -10.56 -17.02 10.77
C ILE A 147 -10.58 -15.85 9.80
N GLN A 148 -10.84 -16.16 8.53
CA GLN A 148 -10.91 -15.15 7.47
C GLN A 148 -12.28 -14.48 7.50
N GLY A 149 -12.30 -13.16 7.70
CA GLY A 149 -13.51 -12.34 7.69
C GLY A 149 -14.05 -12.13 6.29
N LYS A 150 -15.36 -12.12 6.14
CA LYS A 150 -16.02 -11.92 4.84
C LYS A 150 -16.23 -10.44 4.57
N ASP A 151 -16.14 -10.05 3.31
CA ASP A 151 -16.52 -8.71 2.88
C ASP A 151 -18.05 -8.64 2.73
N PHE A 152 -18.70 -7.93 3.66
CA PHE A 152 -20.15 -7.73 3.67
C PHE A 152 -20.58 -6.39 3.07
N ARG A 153 -19.67 -5.61 2.47
CA ARG A 153 -19.99 -4.28 1.95
C ARG A 153 -21.03 -4.32 0.83
N SER A 154 -20.89 -5.24 -0.11
CA SER A 154 -21.85 -5.44 -1.22
C SER A 154 -23.16 -6.11 -0.76
N GLU A 155 -23.14 -6.80 0.37
CA GLU A 155 -24.29 -7.51 0.95
C GLU A 155 -25.13 -6.64 1.89
N SER A 156 -24.69 -5.42 2.19
CA SER A 156 -25.31 -4.55 3.19
C SER A 156 -25.72 -3.21 2.60
N LYS A 157 -26.93 -2.75 2.90
CA LYS A 157 -27.47 -1.46 2.43
C LYS A 157 -27.04 -0.27 3.30
N ASN A 158 -26.61 -0.54 4.53
CA ASN A 158 -26.20 0.47 5.50
C ASN A 158 -25.30 -0.14 6.59
N LEU A 159 -24.78 0.73 7.46
CA LEU A 159 -23.88 0.34 8.56
C LEU A 159 -24.52 -0.63 9.56
N THR A 160 -25.82 -0.51 9.82
CA THR A 160 -26.54 -1.40 10.76
C THR A 160 -26.60 -2.82 10.23
N GLU A 161 -26.99 -2.98 8.96
CA GLU A 161 -27.00 -4.28 8.28
C GLU A 161 -25.60 -4.87 8.14
N TYR A 162 -24.61 -4.01 7.85
CA TYR A 162 -23.20 -4.41 7.85
C TYR A 162 -22.75 -4.97 9.19
N ASN A 163 -23.11 -4.31 10.29
CA ASN A 163 -22.79 -4.76 11.63
C ASN A 163 -23.51 -6.07 12.00
N PHE A 164 -24.75 -6.24 11.54
CA PHE A 164 -25.49 -7.49 11.70
C PHE A 164 -24.82 -8.64 10.94
N ASN A 165 -24.31 -8.40 9.74
CA ASN A 165 -23.59 -9.41 8.98
C ASN A 165 -22.21 -9.69 9.57
N LEU A 166 -21.49 -8.65 10.00
CA LEU A 166 -20.18 -8.76 10.65
C LEU A 166 -20.25 -9.56 11.97
N SER A 167 -21.35 -9.46 12.72
CA SER A 167 -21.51 -10.23 13.97
C SER A 167 -21.54 -11.74 13.72
N LYS A 168 -21.98 -12.19 12.53
CA LYS A 168 -21.94 -13.61 12.15
C LYS A 168 -20.50 -14.15 12.10
N ASP A 169 -19.54 -13.32 11.68
CA ASP A 169 -18.12 -13.67 11.75
C ASP A 169 -17.62 -13.76 13.19
N PHE A 170 -18.15 -12.91 14.08
CA PHE A 170 -17.74 -12.89 15.49
C PHE A 170 -18.18 -14.13 16.26
N GLU A 171 -19.33 -14.71 15.90
CA GLU A 171 -19.78 -15.98 16.46
C GLU A 171 -18.78 -17.13 16.21
N ARG A 172 -17.97 -17.05 15.15
CA ARG A 172 -16.94 -18.06 14.84
C ARG A 172 -15.79 -18.09 15.85
N PHE A 173 -15.55 -16.99 16.56
CA PHE A 173 -14.46 -16.90 17.56
C PHE A 173 -14.94 -16.63 18.98
N LYS A 174 -16.24 -16.52 19.21
CA LYS A 174 -16.83 -16.23 20.53
C LYS A 174 -16.52 -17.29 21.60
N ARG A 175 -16.21 -18.52 21.19
CA ARG A 175 -15.82 -19.62 22.10
C ARG A 175 -14.36 -19.56 22.56
N HIS A 176 -13.56 -18.64 22.02
CA HIS A 176 -12.15 -18.48 22.37
C HIS A 176 -11.98 -17.50 23.51
N LYS A 177 -11.00 -17.73 24.39
CA LYS A 177 -10.73 -16.84 25.54
C LYS A 177 -10.15 -15.50 25.10
N ARG A 178 -9.33 -15.52 24.05
CA ARG A 178 -8.70 -14.33 23.46
C ARG A 178 -8.74 -14.41 21.95
N VAL A 179 -8.90 -13.25 21.32
CA VAL A 179 -8.95 -13.13 19.86
C VAL A 179 -8.01 -12.01 19.43
N TRP A 180 -7.08 -12.35 18.54
CA TRP A 180 -6.25 -11.39 17.83
C TRP A 180 -7.00 -10.94 16.59
N VAL A 181 -7.40 -9.67 16.52
CA VAL A 181 -8.11 -9.11 15.37
C VAL A 181 -7.16 -8.24 14.59
N VAL A 182 -6.92 -8.55 13.32
CA VAL A 182 -6.01 -7.81 12.43
C VAL A 182 -6.82 -7.17 11.31
N PHE A 183 -6.60 -5.87 11.06
CA PHE A 183 -7.25 -5.16 9.96
C PHE A 183 -6.35 -4.06 9.41
N ASN A 184 -6.57 -3.70 8.15
CA ASN A 184 -5.85 -2.61 7.50
C ASN A 184 -6.54 -1.27 7.76
N ASN A 185 -5.81 -0.26 8.26
CA ASN A 185 -6.37 1.06 8.57
C ASN A 185 -6.18 2.09 7.43
N LYS A 186 -5.39 1.75 6.39
CA LYS A 186 -5.17 2.56 5.19
C LYS A 186 -5.97 2.05 4.00
N TYR A 187 -6.21 0.75 3.94
CA TYR A 187 -6.96 0.09 2.89
C TYR A 187 -8.46 0.28 3.11
N LEU A 188 -8.86 1.54 2.92
CA LEU A 188 -10.22 1.97 2.61
C LEU A 188 -10.41 2.01 1.09
N SER A 189 -9.52 1.40 0.31
CA SER A 189 -9.49 1.65 -1.12
C SER A 189 -10.64 0.92 -1.80
N ASN A 190 -11.29 1.63 -2.72
CA ASN A 190 -12.20 1.14 -3.74
C ASN A 190 -11.48 0.34 -4.86
N VAL A 191 -10.32 -0.25 -4.58
CA VAL A 191 -9.58 -0.99 -5.62
C VAL A 191 -10.39 -2.24 -5.97
N GLY A 192 -11.03 -2.21 -7.14
CA GLY A 192 -11.96 -3.25 -7.59
C GLY A 192 -13.44 -2.91 -7.35
N ASP A 193 -13.74 -1.92 -6.51
CA ASP A 193 -15.09 -1.41 -6.28
C ASP A 193 -15.39 -0.24 -7.24
N PRO A 194 -16.65 -0.05 -7.67
CA PRO A 194 -17.03 1.18 -8.35
C PRO A 194 -16.70 2.40 -7.47
N ILE A 195 -16.35 3.52 -8.08
CA ILE A 195 -15.99 4.75 -7.36
C ILE A 195 -17.11 5.10 -6.37
N ASN A 196 -16.75 5.24 -5.09
CA ASN A 196 -17.65 5.53 -3.97
C ASN A 196 -18.79 4.52 -3.75
N SER A 197 -18.69 3.26 -4.20
CA SER A 197 -19.72 2.25 -3.98
C SER A 197 -19.24 1.12 -3.05
N PRO A 198 -19.90 0.87 -1.91
CA PRO A 198 -21.11 1.53 -1.43
C PRO A 198 -20.82 2.86 -0.70
N SER A 199 -21.60 3.90 -1.00
CA SER A 199 -21.37 5.26 -0.47
C SER A 199 -21.45 5.31 1.06
N TRP A 200 -22.39 4.56 1.65
CA TRP A 200 -22.55 4.46 3.10
C TRP A 200 -21.27 4.00 3.84
N TYR A 201 -20.37 3.27 3.15
CA TYR A 201 -19.11 2.81 3.72
C TYR A 201 -17.97 3.82 3.54
N TYR A 202 -17.95 4.54 2.43
CA TYR A 202 -16.84 5.43 2.05
C TYR A 202 -17.01 6.90 2.44
N ASP A 203 -18.25 7.38 2.53
CA ASP A 203 -18.54 8.79 2.84
C ASP A 203 -18.04 9.19 4.24
N ASN A 204 -17.90 8.22 5.15
CA ASN A 204 -17.36 8.45 6.48
C ASN A 204 -16.04 7.69 6.70
N LYS A 205 -14.92 8.35 6.37
CA LYS A 205 -13.56 7.78 6.42
C LYS A 205 -13.17 7.20 7.79
N ASN A 206 -13.80 7.64 8.88
CA ASN A 206 -13.50 7.15 10.23
C ASN A 206 -14.35 5.93 10.64
N VAL A 207 -15.38 5.58 9.88
CA VAL A 207 -16.33 4.53 10.26
C VAL A 207 -15.69 3.16 10.30
N PRO A 208 -14.90 2.67 9.33
CA PRO A 208 -14.53 1.24 9.35
C PRO A 208 -13.71 0.81 10.57
N SER A 209 -12.65 1.55 10.90
CA SER A 209 -11.79 1.24 12.05
C SER A 209 -12.48 1.53 13.38
N GLY A 210 -13.16 2.67 13.49
CA GLY A 210 -13.91 3.05 14.68
C GLY A 210 -15.07 2.10 14.96
N ASN A 211 -15.83 1.73 13.94
CA ASN A 211 -16.95 0.79 14.01
C ASN A 211 -16.45 -0.61 14.35
N LEU A 212 -15.40 -1.13 13.70
CA LEU A 212 -14.85 -2.45 14.04
C LEU A 212 -14.45 -2.49 15.52
N ARG A 213 -13.72 -1.47 16.00
CA ARG A 213 -13.37 -1.35 17.42
C ARG A 213 -14.61 -1.33 18.31
N ALA A 214 -15.63 -0.55 17.96
CA ALA A 214 -16.89 -0.45 18.71
C ALA A 214 -17.65 -1.79 18.75
N GLN A 215 -17.67 -2.56 17.66
CA GLN A 215 -18.28 -3.89 17.66
C GLN A 215 -17.47 -4.90 18.49
N LEU A 216 -16.12 -4.83 18.45
CA LEU A 216 -15.27 -5.69 19.28
C LEU A 216 -15.45 -5.42 20.78
N THR A 217 -15.65 -4.16 21.18
CA THR A 217 -15.91 -3.82 22.59
C THR A 217 -17.25 -4.34 23.10
N LYS A 218 -18.21 -4.65 22.22
CA LYS A 218 -19.49 -5.26 22.62
C LYS A 218 -19.36 -6.73 23.02
N ILE A 219 -18.31 -7.40 22.54
CA ILE A 219 -18.11 -8.86 22.75
C ILE A 219 -16.95 -9.16 23.69
N GLY A 220 -16.20 -8.14 24.14
CA GLY A 220 -15.04 -8.33 25.00
C GLY A 220 -14.26 -7.06 25.32
N THR A 221 -13.19 -7.22 26.09
CA THR A 221 -12.30 -6.13 26.50
C THR A 221 -11.04 -6.13 25.66
N ILE A 222 -10.68 -4.98 25.07
CA ILE A 222 -9.41 -4.84 24.33
C ILE A 222 -8.25 -4.77 25.34
N LEU A 223 -7.38 -5.78 25.33
CA LEU A 223 -6.21 -5.88 26.21
C LEU A 223 -4.98 -5.15 25.65
N LYS A 224 -4.77 -5.20 24.33
CA LYS A 224 -3.61 -4.62 23.64
C LYS A 224 -4.06 -4.05 22.31
N THR A 225 -3.55 -2.86 21.98
CA THR A 225 -3.69 -2.25 20.66
C THR A 225 -2.30 -1.95 20.16
N VAL A 226 -1.98 -2.39 18.94
CA VAL A 226 -0.77 -1.96 18.24
C VAL A 226 -1.20 -1.41 16.91
N LYS A 227 -0.74 -0.20 16.62
CA LYS A 227 -1.03 0.52 15.38
C LYS A 227 0.28 0.73 14.65
N THR A 228 0.35 0.23 13.43
CA THR A 228 1.42 0.53 12.47
C THR A 228 0.91 1.52 11.44
N TYR A 229 1.71 1.80 10.41
CA TYR A 229 1.36 2.75 9.36
C TYR A 229 0.08 2.36 8.59
N ASP A 230 -0.07 1.07 8.29
CA ASP A 230 -1.08 0.47 7.42
C ASP A 230 -1.99 -0.54 8.14
N VAL A 231 -1.53 -1.16 9.22
CA VAL A 231 -2.27 -2.21 9.92
C VAL A 231 -2.51 -1.82 11.37
N THR A 232 -3.60 -2.32 11.93
CA THR A 232 -3.85 -2.26 13.35
C THR A 232 -4.31 -3.62 13.81
N PHE A 233 -3.84 -4.05 14.97
CA PHE A 233 -4.41 -5.22 15.62
C PHE A 233 -4.88 -4.94 17.03
N TYR A 234 -5.90 -5.69 17.42
CA TYR A 234 -6.44 -5.73 18.76
C TYR A 234 -6.26 -7.13 19.34
N LEU A 235 -5.76 -7.22 20.58
CA LEU A 235 -5.93 -8.43 21.38
C LEU A 235 -7.17 -8.23 22.24
N VAL A 236 -8.21 -9.00 21.98
CA VAL A 236 -9.50 -8.91 22.69
C VAL A 236 -9.65 -10.10 23.62
N ARG A 237 -9.98 -9.86 24.89
CA ARG A 237 -10.45 -10.90 25.82
C ARG A 237 -11.95 -11.03 25.65
N ILE A 238 -12.41 -12.20 25.23
CA ILE A 238 -13.84 -12.50 25.13
C ILE A 238 -14.33 -12.92 26.51
N GLY A 239 -15.47 -12.37 26.94
CA GLY A 239 -16.02 -12.69 28.26
C GLY A 239 -17.50 -12.32 28.37
N ASN A 240 -18.23 -13.12 29.15
CA ASN A 240 -19.63 -12.85 29.53
C ASN A 240 -19.74 -11.70 30.56
N ASP A 241 -18.63 -11.25 31.14
CA ASP A 241 -18.57 -10.31 32.27
C ASP A 241 -18.43 -8.84 31.84
N ALA A 242 -18.53 -8.52 30.54
CA ALA A 242 -18.38 -7.15 30.03
C ALA A 242 -19.44 -6.16 30.56
N LEU A 243 -20.42 -6.62 31.35
CA LEU A 243 -21.39 -5.80 32.07
C LEU A 243 -20.88 -5.24 33.42
N ASN A 244 -19.72 -5.65 33.92
CA ASN A 244 -19.24 -5.26 35.26
C ASN A 244 -17.90 -4.50 35.29
N VAL A 245 -17.55 -3.77 34.22
CA VAL A 245 -16.37 -2.88 34.26
C VAL A 245 -16.81 -1.48 34.71
N PRO A 246 -16.39 -0.98 35.89
CA PRO A 246 -16.64 0.39 36.29
C PRO A 246 -15.95 1.34 35.32
N SER A 247 -16.67 2.35 34.86
CA SER A 247 -16.14 3.42 34.01
C SER A 247 -14.86 4.01 34.65
N PRO A 248 -13.79 4.25 33.88
CA PRO A 248 -12.62 4.93 34.42
C PRO A 248 -13.04 6.32 34.91
N ALA A 249 -12.65 6.64 36.14
CA ALA A 249 -12.79 7.98 36.70
C ALA A 249 -12.05 8.97 35.79
N ARG A 250 -12.74 10.06 35.44
CA ARG A 250 -12.26 11.13 34.57
C ARG A 250 -11.04 11.85 35.16
#